data_AF-A0A2H5W651-F1
#
_entry.id   AF-A0A2H5W651-F1
#
_cell.length_a   1.000
_cell.length_b   1.000
_cell.length_c   1.000
_cell.angle_alpha   90.00
_cell.angle_beta   90.00
_cell.angle_gamma   90.00
#
_symmetry.space_group_name_H-M   'P 1'
#
loop_
_entity.id
_entity.type
_entity.pdbx_description
1 polymer ?
#
loop_
_entity_poly.entity_id
_entity_poly.type
_entity_poly.pdbx_seq_one_letter_code
_entity_poly.pdbx_strand_id
1 'polypeptide(L)'
;MPVLSPEVIPTTDVDAMALRVFLKAVELLGGPRKLVEYRHLTWLPSLMEAAYVVVLTHEAAKTEEEIAAFLGLTRATVRNIRRADPEEVKAKLGQGLERTRTLRSHIAGALAQWAYREIKAGPDR
;
A
#
# COMPACT_ATOMS: atom_id res chain seq x y z
N MET A 1 27.51 0.25 11.07
CA MET A 1 26.10 0.52 10.69
C MET A 1 26.09 1.85 9.97
N PRO A 2 25.66 1.94 8.69
CA PRO A 2 25.63 3.23 8.03
C PRO A 2 24.43 4.02 8.56
N VAL A 3 24.76 5.12 9.24
CA VAL A 3 23.80 6.14 9.67
C VAL A 3 23.48 6.97 8.43
N LEU A 4 22.20 7.02 8.06
CA LEU A 4 21.74 7.81 6.91
C LEU A 4 21.87 9.30 7.26
N SER A 5 22.64 10.04 6.45
CA SER A 5 22.84 11.48 6.60
C SER A 5 21.58 12.28 6.23
N PRO A 6 21.34 13.47 6.83
CA PRO A 6 20.02 14.10 6.87
C PRO A 6 19.65 14.97 5.66
N GLU A 7 20.46 15.03 4.61
CA GLU A 7 20.28 16.05 3.57
C GLU A 7 19.82 15.42 2.25
N VAL A 8 18.50 15.35 2.09
CA VAL A 8 17.66 15.71 0.92
C VAL A 8 16.34 14.96 1.09
N ILE A 9 15.35 15.60 1.71
CA ILE A 9 13.97 15.08 1.79
C ILE A 9 13.04 16.21 1.30
N PRO A 10 12.35 16.06 0.15
CA PRO A 10 11.13 16.83 -0.07
C PRO A 10 10.18 16.47 1.08
N THR A 11 9.78 17.44 1.89
CA THR A 11 9.14 17.29 3.22
C THR A 11 7.72 16.70 3.19
N THR A 12 7.53 15.60 2.48
CA THR A 12 6.45 14.66 2.75
C THR A 12 7.04 13.61 3.68
N ASP A 13 6.58 13.60 4.92
CA ASP A 13 6.86 12.51 5.84
C ASP A 13 6.32 11.21 5.21
N VAL A 14 7.25 10.40 4.70
CA VAL A 14 6.96 9.16 3.97
C VAL A 14 6.22 8.18 4.87
N ASP A 15 6.57 8.12 6.15
CA ASP A 15 5.92 7.25 7.11
C ASP A 15 4.50 7.72 7.36
N ALA A 16 4.29 9.02 7.57
CA ALA A 16 2.96 9.58 7.76
C ALA A 16 2.06 9.36 6.52
N MET A 17 2.58 9.57 5.32
CA MET A 17 1.82 9.33 4.09
C MET A 17 1.54 7.84 3.87
N ALA A 18 2.52 6.96 4.12
CA ALA A 18 2.32 5.52 4.00
C ALA A 18 1.27 5.03 5.00
N LEU A 19 1.30 5.51 6.24
CA LEU A 19 0.27 5.23 7.24
C LEU A 19 -1.11 5.72 6.79
N ARG A 20 -1.19 6.93 6.22
CA ARG A 20 -2.44 7.46 5.68
C ARG A 20 -3.01 6.58 4.57
N VAL A 21 -2.17 6.12 3.63
CA VAL A 21 -2.54 5.18 2.58
C VAL A 21 -3.02 3.86 3.16
N PHE A 22 -2.31 3.30 4.14
CA PHE A 22 -2.69 2.07 4.84
C PHE A 22 -4.06 2.19 5.51
N LEU A 23 -4.30 3.27 6.27
CA LEU A 23 -5.56 3.48 6.96
C LEU A 23 -6.72 3.69 5.97
N LYS A 24 -6.49 4.41 4.87
CA LYS A 24 -7.50 4.56 3.82
C LYS A 24 -7.80 3.23 3.14
N ALA A 25 -6.80 2.38 2.91
CA ALA A 25 -7.01 1.03 2.41
C ALA A 25 -7.86 0.19 3.39
N VAL A 26 -7.63 0.29 4.69
CA VAL A 26 -8.48 -0.35 5.71
C VAL A 26 -9.91 0.18 5.68
N GLU A 27 -10.10 1.48 5.54
CA GLU A 27 -11.42 2.11 5.37
C GLU A 27 -12.17 1.52 4.17
N LEU A 28 -11.50 1.43 3.01
CA LEU A 28 -12.04 0.83 1.78
C LEU A 28 -12.43 -0.64 1.93
N LEU A 29 -11.78 -1.37 2.85
CA LEU A 29 -12.12 -2.75 3.18
C LEU A 29 -13.33 -2.86 4.14
N GLY A 30 -13.97 -1.76 4.53
CA GLY A 30 -15.07 -1.73 5.50
C GLY A 30 -14.62 -1.35 6.92
N GLY A 31 -13.41 -0.80 7.06
CA GLY A 31 -12.90 -0.26 8.31
C GLY A 31 -12.38 -1.31 9.30
N PRO A 32 -11.94 -0.88 10.49
CA PRO A 32 -11.25 -1.73 11.46
C PRO A 32 -12.10 -2.86 12.01
N ARG A 33 -13.44 -2.71 12.07
CA ARG A 33 -14.34 -3.79 12.50
C ARG A 33 -14.32 -4.96 11.54
N LYS A 34 -14.29 -4.69 10.22
CA LYS A 34 -14.18 -5.74 9.20
C LYS A 34 -12.84 -6.48 9.30
N LEU A 35 -11.77 -5.80 9.74
CA LEU A 35 -10.49 -6.47 10.02
C LEU A 35 -10.59 -7.54 11.11
N VAL A 36 -11.37 -7.28 12.16
CA VAL A 36 -11.59 -8.25 13.26
C VAL A 36 -12.30 -9.52 12.75
N GLU A 37 -13.14 -9.38 11.73
CA GLU A 37 -13.83 -10.52 11.10
C GLU A 37 -12.87 -11.38 10.26
N TYR A 38 -11.79 -10.80 9.72
CA TYR A 38 -10.75 -11.54 9.02
C TYR A 38 -9.89 -12.31 10.03
N ARG A 39 -10.20 -13.61 10.18
CA ARG A 39 -9.53 -14.51 11.14
C ARG A 39 -8.01 -14.65 10.98
N HIS A 40 -7.45 -14.28 9.83
CA HIS A 40 -6.00 -14.31 9.57
C HIS A 40 -5.55 -13.02 8.86
N LEU A 41 -4.93 -12.13 9.64
CA LEU A 41 -4.44 -10.81 9.20
C LEU A 41 -3.00 -10.84 8.66
N THR A 42 -2.54 -11.99 8.17
CA THR A 42 -1.17 -12.19 7.66
C THR A 42 -0.82 -11.32 6.45
N TRP A 43 -1.81 -10.65 5.88
CA TRP A 43 -1.69 -9.73 4.76
C TRP A 43 -1.49 -8.26 5.17
N LEU A 44 -1.70 -7.90 6.44
CA LEU A 44 -1.48 -6.52 6.90
C LEU A 44 -0.04 -6.04 6.68
N PRO A 45 1.01 -6.85 6.94
CA PRO A 45 2.38 -6.46 6.60
C PRO A 45 2.55 -6.19 5.10
N SER A 46 2.01 -7.05 4.24
CA SER A 46 2.07 -6.85 2.78
C SER A 46 1.30 -5.62 2.30
N LEU A 47 0.18 -5.26 2.95
CA LEU A 47 -0.50 -4.00 2.68
C LEU A 47 0.36 -2.80 3.10
N MET A 48 1.04 -2.87 4.24
CA MET A 48 1.93 -1.80 4.68
C MET A 48 3.13 -1.64 3.74
N GLU A 49 3.75 -2.74 3.33
CA GLU A 49 4.80 -2.75 2.30
C GLU A 49 4.30 -2.09 1.00
N ALA A 50 3.09 -2.45 0.56
CA ALA A 50 2.49 -1.86 -0.63
C ALA A 50 2.25 -0.35 -0.47
N ALA A 51 1.79 0.10 0.69
CA ALA A 51 1.62 1.53 0.99
C ALA A 51 2.95 2.29 0.88
N TYR A 52 4.03 1.75 1.46
CA TYR A 52 5.37 2.32 1.32
C TYR A 52 5.84 2.35 -0.13
N VAL A 53 5.68 1.26 -0.88
CA VAL A 53 6.06 1.20 -2.30
C VAL A 53 5.34 2.29 -3.10
N VAL A 54 4.03 2.45 -2.89
CA VAL A 54 3.21 3.46 -3.61
C VAL A 54 3.67 4.88 -3.25
N VAL A 55 3.86 5.18 -1.97
CA VAL A 55 4.31 6.51 -1.53
C VAL A 55 5.72 6.82 -2.02
N LEU A 56 6.66 5.89 -1.89
CA LEU A 56 8.04 6.08 -2.37
C LEU A 56 8.10 6.25 -3.89
N THR A 57 7.21 5.57 -4.62
CA THR A 57 7.10 5.70 -6.08
C THR A 57 6.63 7.10 -6.48
N HIS A 58 5.62 7.64 -5.80
CA HIS A 58 4.94 8.86 -6.26
C HIS A 58 5.39 10.15 -5.56
N GLU A 59 5.74 10.11 -4.28
CA GLU A 59 6.09 11.30 -3.49
C GLU A 59 7.61 11.50 -3.39
N ALA A 60 8.38 10.40 -3.42
CA ALA A 60 9.85 10.45 -3.32
C ALA A 60 10.56 10.15 -4.65
N ALA A 61 9.80 9.89 -5.73
CA ALA A 61 10.29 9.59 -7.08
C ALA A 61 11.39 8.51 -7.14
N LYS A 62 11.38 7.54 -6.21
CA LYS A 62 12.39 6.48 -6.14
C LYS A 62 12.19 5.43 -7.23
N THR A 63 13.30 4.86 -7.70
CA THR A 63 13.34 3.72 -8.62
C THR A 63 12.91 2.42 -7.93
N GLU A 64 12.57 1.38 -8.70
CA GLU A 64 12.20 0.07 -8.13
C GLU A 64 13.35 -0.51 -7.29
N GLU A 65 14.57 -0.23 -7.73
CA GLU A 65 15.83 -0.60 -7.11
C GLU A 65 16.01 -0.01 -5.72
N GLU A 66 15.84 1.29 -5.61
CA GLU A 66 15.99 2.01 -4.35
C GLU A 66 14.90 1.61 -3.36
N ILE A 67 13.67 1.42 -3.84
CA ILE A 67 12.55 0.96 -3.02
C ILE A 67 12.80 -0.46 -2.50
N ALA A 68 13.25 -1.36 -3.38
CA ALA A 68 13.58 -2.73 -3.01
C ALA A 68 14.67 -2.78 -1.93
N ALA A 69 15.74 -2.02 -2.10
CA ALA A 69 16.82 -1.92 -1.13
C ALA A 69 16.35 -1.30 0.21
N PHE A 70 15.52 -0.26 0.15
CA PHE A 70 15.01 0.43 1.33
C PHE A 70 14.08 -0.45 2.19
N LEU A 71 13.18 -1.22 1.55
CA LEU A 71 12.19 -2.05 2.24
C LEU A 71 12.64 -3.49 2.46
N GLY A 72 13.82 -3.90 1.96
CA GLY A 72 14.26 -5.29 2.00
C GLY A 72 13.44 -6.23 1.10
N LEU A 73 12.85 -5.69 0.02
CA LEU A 73 12.02 -6.43 -0.94
C LEU A 73 12.82 -6.80 -2.18
N THR A 74 12.28 -7.69 -3.01
CA THR A 74 12.83 -7.93 -4.34
C THR A 74 12.31 -6.87 -5.34
N ARG A 75 13.10 -6.54 -6.36
CA ARG A 75 12.66 -5.68 -7.48
C ARG A 75 11.36 -6.20 -8.11
N ALA A 76 11.22 -7.53 -8.22
CA ALA A 76 10.02 -8.17 -8.75
C ALA A 76 8.78 -7.89 -7.88
N THR A 77 8.91 -7.96 -6.56
CA THR A 77 7.83 -7.61 -5.62
C THR A 77 7.39 -6.16 -5.79
N VAL A 78 8.34 -5.23 -5.83
CA VAL A 78 8.06 -3.79 -6.03
C VAL A 78 7.34 -3.56 -7.35
N ARG A 79 7.83 -4.17 -8.43
CA ARG A 79 7.22 -4.10 -9.76
C ARG A 79 5.79 -4.63 -9.80
N ASN A 80 5.55 -5.77 -9.15
CA ASN A 80 4.24 -6.38 -9.07
C ASN A 80 3.25 -5.47 -8.33
N ILE A 81 3.68 -4.82 -7.24
CA ILE A 81 2.86 -3.85 -6.51
C ILE A 81 2.55 -2.63 -7.39
N ARG A 82 3.55 -2.07 -8.08
CA ARG A 82 3.39 -0.90 -8.96
C ARG A 82 2.47 -1.16 -10.14
N ARG A 83 2.41 -2.40 -10.63
CA ARG A 83 1.57 -2.80 -11.78
C ARG A 83 0.18 -3.28 -11.38
N ALA A 84 -0.08 -3.47 -10.08
CA ALA A 84 -1.35 -4.00 -9.62
C ALA A 84 -2.49 -3.03 -9.96
N ASP A 85 -3.53 -3.53 -10.62
CA ASP A 85 -4.66 -2.73 -11.09
C ASP A 85 -5.76 -2.57 -10.01
N PRO A 86 -6.07 -1.34 -9.54
CA PRO A 86 -7.17 -1.06 -8.62
C PRO A 86 -8.55 -1.59 -9.03
N GLU A 87 -8.86 -1.63 -10.33
CA GLU A 87 -10.20 -2.02 -10.80
C GLU A 87 -10.51 -3.50 -10.50
N GLU A 88 -9.49 -4.36 -10.50
CA GLU A 88 -9.66 -5.77 -10.11
C GLU A 88 -10.07 -5.94 -8.63
N VAL A 89 -9.67 -5.02 -7.77
CA VAL A 89 -9.97 -5.08 -6.32
C VAL A 89 -11.39 -4.63 -6.04
N LYS A 90 -11.86 -3.58 -6.72
CA LYS A 90 -13.25 -3.11 -6.63
C LYS A 90 -14.25 -4.21 -6.98
N ALA A 91 -13.99 -4.93 -8.08
CA ALA A 91 -14.84 -6.05 -8.51
C ALA A 91 -14.90 -7.20 -7.49
N LYS A 92 -13.80 -7.46 -6.78
CA LYS A 92 -13.70 -8.52 -5.77
C LYS A 92 -14.29 -8.11 -4.42
N LEU A 93 -14.16 -6.83 -4.05
CA LEU A 93 -14.76 -6.27 -2.83
C LEU A 93 -16.29 -6.35 -2.85
N GLY A 94 -16.92 -6.03 -3.98
CA GLY A 94 -18.37 -6.16 -4.14
C GLY A 94 -18.90 -7.60 -3.99
N GLN A 95 -18.04 -8.61 -4.12
CA GLN A 95 -18.40 -10.03 -3.98
C GLN A 95 -18.03 -10.62 -2.60
N GLY A 96 -17.50 -9.80 -1.69
CA GLY A 96 -17.05 -10.21 -0.36
C GLY A 96 -15.63 -10.80 -0.36
N LEU A 97 -14.71 -10.09 0.29
CA LEU A 97 -13.30 -10.52 0.43
C LEU A 97 -13.10 -11.87 1.14
N GLU A 98 -14.13 -12.34 1.85
CA GLU A 98 -14.10 -13.53 2.73
C GLU A 98 -13.74 -14.83 2.01
N ARG A 99 -13.99 -14.93 0.69
CA ARG A 99 -13.60 -16.09 -0.12
C ARG A 99 -12.12 -16.09 -0.47
N THR A 100 -11.44 -14.96 -0.35
CA THR A 100 -10.02 -14.81 -0.69
C THR A 100 -9.21 -14.92 0.60
N ARG A 101 -9.08 -16.16 1.11
CA ARG A 101 -8.33 -16.54 2.34
C ARG A 101 -6.89 -16.02 2.41
N THR A 102 -6.37 -15.40 1.36
CA THR A 102 -5.06 -14.77 1.33
C THR A 102 -5.15 -13.55 0.43
N LEU A 103 -5.14 -12.36 1.02
CA LEU A 103 -4.86 -11.14 0.28
C LEU A 103 -3.42 -11.26 -0.26
N ARG A 104 -3.29 -11.77 -1.49
CA ARG A 104 -2.01 -11.91 -2.17
C ARG A 104 -1.37 -10.53 -2.32
N SER A 105 -0.05 -10.49 -2.44
CA SER A 105 0.72 -9.26 -2.69
C SER A 105 0.13 -8.37 -3.80
N HIS A 106 -0.44 -8.97 -4.84
CA HIS A 106 -1.16 -8.25 -5.90
C HIS A 106 -2.38 -7.47 -5.40
N ILE A 107 -3.21 -8.06 -4.52
CA ILE A 107 -4.40 -7.38 -4.00
C ILE A 107 -4.00 -6.27 -3.03
N ALA A 108 -2.99 -6.52 -2.19
CA ALA A 108 -2.41 -5.48 -1.33
C ALA A 108 -1.89 -4.29 -2.15
N GLY A 109 -1.18 -4.56 -3.25
CA GLY A 109 -0.70 -3.54 -4.17
C GLY A 109 -1.81 -2.72 -4.81
N ALA A 110 -2.81 -3.37 -5.39
CA ALA A 110 -3.92 -2.69 -6.04
C ALA A 110 -4.78 -1.89 -5.05
N LEU A 111 -4.99 -2.40 -3.83
CA LEU A 111 -5.70 -1.69 -2.77
C LEU A 111 -4.94 -0.44 -2.30
N ALA A 112 -3.62 -0.54 -2.09
CA ALA A 112 -2.80 0.61 -1.72
C ALA A 112 -2.79 1.69 -2.82
N GLN A 113 -2.73 1.29 -4.09
CA GLN A 113 -2.84 2.22 -5.21
C GLN A 113 -4.20 2.93 -5.23
N TRP A 114 -5.30 2.20 -5.02
CA TRP A 114 -6.63 2.81 -4.95
C TRP A 114 -6.72 3.82 -3.80
N ALA A 115 -6.31 3.41 -2.60
CA ALA A 115 -6.31 4.28 -1.43
C ALA A 115 -5.50 5.56 -1.64
N TYR A 116 -4.31 5.45 -2.25
CA TYR A 116 -3.50 6.61 -2.60
C TYR A 116 -4.19 7.52 -3.62
N ARG A 117 -4.83 6.96 -4.66
CA ARG A 117 -5.59 7.75 -5.64
C ARG A 117 -6.72 8.54 -4.97
N GLU A 118 -7.48 7.94 -4.06
CA GLU A 118 -8.54 8.66 -3.31
C GLU A 118 -7.97 9.76 -2.41
N ILE A 119 -6.83 9.51 -1.76
CA ILE A 119 -6.16 10.54 -0.96
C ILE A 119 -5.73 11.74 -1.82
N LYS A 120 -5.19 11.49 -3.03
CA LYS A 120 -4.72 12.55 -3.93
C LYS A 120 -5.85 13.25 -4.69
N ALA A 121 -6.97 12.57 -4.94
CA ALA A 121 -8.17 13.19 -5.50
C ALA A 121 -8.80 14.23 -4.54
N GLY A 122 -8.48 14.13 -3.24
CA GLY A 122 -9.11 14.94 -2.21
C GLY A 122 -10.49 14.38 -1.84
N PRO A 123 -11.10 14.81 -0.72
CA PRO A 123 -12.44 14.38 -0.37
C PRO A 123 -13.42 14.90 -1.43
N ASP A 124 -14.04 13.99 -2.19
CA ASP A 124 -15.39 14.26 -2.68
C ASP A 124 -16.27 14.46 -1.45
N ARG A 125 -17.03 15.57 -1.46
CA ARG A 125 -17.91 16.04 -0.37
C ARG A 125 -18.89 14.99 0.13
#